data_AF-A0A2G5VHV9-F1
#
_entry.id   AF-A0A2G5VHV9-F1
#
_cell.length_a   1.000
_cell.length_b   1.000
_cell.length_c   1.000
_cell.angle_alpha   90.00
_cell.angle_beta   90.00
_cell.angle_gamma   90.00
#
_symmetry.space_group_name_H-M   'P 1'
#
loop_
_entity.id
_entity.type
_entity.pdbx_description
1 polymer ?
#
loop_
_entity_poly.entity_id
_entity_poly.type
_entity_poly.pdbx_seq_one_letter_code
_entity_poly.pdbx_strand_id
1 'polypeptide(L)'
;MESELSGISNENQIAWFGFSAYSFSDCVFNAYVNSWEEVCRDEFKGSLKNLNEKSRLGLLSFPFVHKTSEKVFKLMKRYCVTEIFKIPSVVTLPECRKMAIASVKDIKNQAKAEKEFAAKLETIRLLRIKIAQRKMDIDSVNGAIEVLHIMEKNQEKLVDQKKEVPMSPNRLMSPV
;
A
#
# COMPACT_ATOMS: atom_id res chain seq x y z
N MET A 1 -10.73 4.89 -21.97
CA MET A 1 -11.35 3.69 -22.56
C MET A 1 -12.17 3.07 -21.43
N GLU A 2 -13.47 3.36 -21.40
CA GLU A 2 -14.36 2.80 -20.38
C GLU A 2 -14.41 1.28 -20.57
N SER A 3 -14.21 0.54 -19.47
CA SER A 3 -14.27 -0.91 -19.48
C SER A 3 -15.68 -1.33 -19.90
N GLU A 4 -15.83 -2.16 -20.96
CA GLU A 4 -17.11 -2.71 -21.48
C GLU A 4 -17.92 -3.57 -20.47
N LEU A 5 -17.49 -3.52 -19.23
CA LEU A 5 -17.75 -4.42 -18.14
C LEU A 5 -18.05 -3.61 -16.85
N SER A 6 -18.09 -2.27 -16.95
CA SER A 6 -18.59 -1.40 -15.90
C SER A 6 -20.07 -1.72 -15.64
N GLY A 7 -20.39 -2.07 -14.39
CA GLY A 7 -21.76 -2.38 -13.95
C GLY A 7 -22.02 -3.84 -13.57
N ILE A 8 -21.09 -4.76 -13.82
CA ILE A 8 -21.18 -6.12 -13.26
C ILE A 8 -20.58 -6.11 -11.85
N SER A 9 -21.43 -6.17 -10.83
CA SER A 9 -20.96 -6.29 -9.43
C SER A 9 -20.30 -7.64 -9.23
N ASN A 10 -19.04 -7.61 -8.77
CA ASN A 10 -18.22 -8.80 -8.49
C ASN A 10 -18.34 -9.26 -7.03
N GLU A 11 -19.11 -8.55 -6.20
CA GLU A 11 -19.17 -8.79 -4.75
C GLU A 11 -19.70 -10.18 -4.42
N ASN A 12 -20.76 -10.60 -5.10
CA ASN A 12 -21.30 -11.96 -4.94
C ASN A 12 -20.29 -13.03 -5.39
N GLN A 13 -19.53 -12.76 -6.46
CA GLN A 13 -18.51 -13.69 -6.94
C GLN A 13 -17.40 -13.86 -5.92
N ILE A 14 -16.91 -12.75 -5.35
CA ILE A 14 -15.86 -12.77 -4.33
C ILE A 14 -16.37 -13.46 -3.06
N ALA A 15 -17.61 -13.18 -2.64
CA ALA A 15 -18.20 -13.80 -1.47
C ALA A 15 -18.33 -15.33 -1.61
N TRP A 16 -18.67 -15.82 -2.81
CA TRP A 16 -18.89 -17.24 -3.05
C TRP A 16 -17.62 -18.01 -3.44
N PHE A 17 -16.85 -17.48 -4.40
CA PHE A 17 -15.67 -18.14 -4.97
C PHE A 17 -14.37 -17.74 -4.28
N GLY A 18 -14.35 -16.67 -3.49
CA GLY A 18 -13.13 -16.09 -2.90
C GLY A 18 -12.31 -15.27 -3.90
N PHE A 19 -12.75 -15.14 -5.15
CA PHE A 19 -12.11 -14.36 -6.20
C PHE A 19 -13.15 -13.81 -7.18
N SER A 20 -12.74 -12.87 -8.03
CA SER A 20 -13.59 -12.35 -9.11
C SER A 20 -13.31 -13.03 -10.45
N ALA A 21 -14.30 -13.09 -11.34
CA ALA A 21 -14.11 -13.61 -12.69
C ALA A 21 -13.01 -12.86 -13.48
N TYR A 22 -12.83 -11.57 -13.19
CA TYR A 22 -11.76 -10.73 -13.75
C TYR A 22 -10.39 -11.20 -13.29
N SER A 23 -10.19 -11.30 -11.98
CA SER A 23 -8.91 -11.73 -11.41
C SER A 23 -8.53 -13.13 -11.88
N PHE A 24 -9.50 -14.05 -12.00
CA PHE A 24 -9.26 -15.38 -12.57
C PHE A 24 -8.79 -15.30 -14.02
N SER A 25 -9.51 -14.54 -14.87
CA SER A 25 -9.17 -14.41 -16.29
C SER A 25 -7.80 -13.79 -16.51
N ASP A 26 -7.44 -12.80 -15.68
CA ASP A 26 -6.13 -12.15 -15.73
C ASP A 26 -5.01 -13.11 -15.28
N CYS A 27 -5.26 -13.96 -14.27
CA CYS A 27 -4.34 -15.03 -13.88
C CYS A 27 -4.09 -16.03 -15.03
N VAL A 28 -5.14 -16.45 -15.74
CA VAL A 28 -5.00 -17.35 -16.91
C VAL A 28 -4.19 -16.69 -18.02
N PHE A 29 -4.44 -15.42 -18.32
CA PHE A 29 -3.67 -14.67 -19.30
C PHE A 29 -2.18 -14.58 -18.91
N ASN A 30 -1.90 -14.26 -17.65
CA ASN A 30 -0.52 -14.18 -17.15
C ASN A 30 0.18 -15.55 -17.19
N ALA A 31 -0.52 -16.63 -16.84
CA ALA A 31 0.02 -17.98 -16.94
C ALA A 31 0.40 -18.33 -18.38
N TYR A 32 -0.43 -17.95 -19.36
CA TYR A 32 -0.14 -18.12 -20.78
C TYR A 32 1.12 -17.34 -21.20
N VAL A 33 1.22 -16.06 -20.81
CA VAL A 33 2.39 -15.22 -21.13
C VAL A 33 3.66 -15.80 -20.51
N ASN A 34 3.61 -16.20 -19.24
CA ASN A 34 4.77 -16.79 -18.55
C ASN A 34 5.21 -18.10 -19.21
N SER A 35 4.26 -18.94 -19.63
CA SER A 35 4.56 -20.19 -20.33
C SER A 35 5.22 -19.91 -21.69
N TRP A 36 4.76 -18.89 -22.41
CA TRP A 36 5.41 -18.47 -23.66
C TRP A 36 6.83 -17.95 -23.43
N GLU A 37 7.04 -17.17 -22.37
CA GLU A 37 8.37 -16.69 -22.01
C GLU A 37 9.30 -17.85 -21.68
N GLU A 38 8.81 -18.87 -20.98
CA GLU A 38 9.56 -20.09 -20.67
C GLU A 38 9.97 -20.86 -21.91
N VAL A 39 9.02 -21.13 -22.81
CA VAL A 39 9.31 -21.73 -24.14
C VAL A 39 10.36 -20.91 -24.89
N CYS A 40 10.24 -19.58 -24.88
CA CYS A 40 11.21 -18.72 -25.54
C CYS A 40 12.62 -18.89 -24.94
N ARG A 41 12.73 -18.95 -23.60
CA ARG A 41 14.02 -19.12 -22.91
C ARG A 41 14.66 -20.47 -23.19
N ASP A 42 13.86 -21.53 -23.29
CA ASP A 42 14.37 -22.89 -23.45
C ASP A 42 14.76 -23.18 -24.91
N GLU A 43 13.88 -22.87 -25.87
CA GLU A 43 14.10 -23.14 -27.29
C GLU A 43 15.12 -22.18 -27.93
N PHE A 44 15.12 -20.90 -27.52
CA PHE A 44 16.00 -19.88 -28.11
C PHE A 44 17.19 -19.51 -27.21
N LYS A 45 17.54 -20.34 -26.22
CA LYS A 45 18.59 -20.04 -25.23
C LYS A 45 19.91 -19.54 -25.81
N GLY A 46 20.35 -20.12 -26.94
CA GLY A 46 21.58 -19.72 -27.64
C GLY A 46 21.42 -18.42 -28.44
N SER A 47 20.27 -18.24 -29.08
CA SER A 47 19.99 -17.08 -29.94
C SER A 47 19.62 -15.83 -29.13
N LEU A 48 18.96 -15.99 -27.98
CA LEU A 48 18.51 -14.90 -27.10
C LEU A 48 19.65 -13.98 -26.64
N LYS A 49 20.85 -14.53 -26.41
CA LYS A 49 22.03 -13.75 -26.00
C LYS A 49 22.54 -12.81 -27.10
N ASN A 50 22.23 -13.13 -28.36
CA ASN A 50 22.72 -12.39 -29.53
C ASN A 50 21.64 -11.51 -30.16
N LEU A 51 20.40 -11.56 -29.65
CA LEU A 51 19.31 -10.71 -30.13
C LEU A 51 19.43 -9.31 -29.53
N ASN A 52 19.28 -8.29 -30.37
CA ASN A 52 19.04 -6.94 -29.89
C ASN A 52 17.68 -6.85 -29.18
N GLU A 53 17.52 -5.81 -28.37
CA GLU A 53 16.33 -5.64 -27.53
C GLU A 53 15.02 -5.59 -28.32
N LYS A 54 15.04 -4.99 -29.51
CA LYS A 54 13.88 -4.93 -30.42
C LYS A 54 13.45 -6.31 -30.90
N SER A 55 14.40 -7.15 -31.31
CA SER A 55 14.13 -8.52 -31.76
C SER A 55 13.69 -9.41 -30.61
N ARG A 56 14.27 -9.21 -29.42
CA ARG A 56 13.82 -9.90 -28.19
C ARG A 56 12.37 -9.56 -27.85
N LEU A 57 12.01 -8.28 -27.91
CA LEU A 57 10.63 -7.84 -27.70
C LEU A 57 9.69 -8.40 -28.78
N GLY A 58 10.13 -8.45 -30.03
CA GLY A 58 9.35 -9.04 -31.13
C GLY A 58 9.06 -10.53 -30.92
N LEU A 59 10.03 -11.29 -30.40
CA LEU A 59 9.85 -12.71 -30.06
C LEU A 59 8.88 -12.91 -28.87
N LEU A 60 9.05 -12.14 -27.79
CA LEU A 60 8.18 -12.23 -26.61
C LEU A 60 6.75 -11.79 -26.91
N SER A 61 6.57 -10.82 -27.80
CA SER A 61 5.26 -10.34 -28.24
C SER A 61 4.70 -11.12 -29.43
N PHE A 62 5.43 -12.11 -29.98
CA PHE A 62 5.05 -12.85 -31.18
C PHE A 62 3.60 -13.39 -31.15
N PRO A 63 3.13 -14.03 -30.06
CA PRO A 63 1.76 -14.54 -30.00
C PRO A 63 0.70 -13.44 -30.09
N PHE A 64 1.08 -12.19 -29.83
CA PHE A 64 0.20 -11.02 -29.81
C PHE A 64 0.39 -10.09 -31.02
N VAL A 65 1.31 -10.42 -31.94
CA VAL A 65 1.49 -9.67 -33.20
C VAL A 65 0.19 -9.62 -34.00
N HIS A 66 -0.55 -10.73 -33.97
CA HIS A 66 -1.92 -10.76 -34.48
C HIS A 66 -2.91 -10.48 -33.35
N LYS A 67 -3.83 -9.54 -33.58
CA LYS A 67 -4.94 -9.23 -32.66
C LYS A 67 -5.86 -10.43 -32.37
N THR A 68 -5.67 -11.57 -33.04
CA THR A 68 -6.44 -12.80 -32.83
C THR A 68 -6.31 -13.31 -31.40
N SER A 69 -5.10 -13.46 -30.88
CA SER A 69 -4.87 -13.94 -29.51
C SER A 69 -5.47 -13.00 -28.48
N GLU A 70 -5.28 -11.69 -28.66
CA GLU A 70 -5.91 -10.66 -27.83
C GLU A 70 -7.44 -10.76 -27.84
N LYS A 71 -8.05 -10.97 -29.01
CA LYS A 71 -9.50 -11.17 -29.16
C LYS A 71 -9.98 -12.43 -28.44
N VAL A 72 -9.23 -13.53 -28.52
CA VAL A 72 -9.57 -14.79 -27.83
C VAL A 72 -9.56 -14.59 -26.32
N PHE A 73 -8.53 -13.93 -25.76
CA PHE A 73 -8.48 -13.65 -24.33
C PHE A 73 -9.57 -12.66 -23.87
N LYS A 74 -9.89 -11.65 -24.69
CA LYS A 74 -11.03 -10.75 -24.43
C LYS A 74 -12.35 -11.52 -24.40
N LEU A 75 -12.56 -12.43 -25.35
CA LEU A 75 -13.76 -13.28 -25.40
C LEU A 75 -13.84 -14.23 -24.20
N MET A 76 -12.72 -14.87 -23.85
CA MET A 76 -12.61 -15.73 -22.67
C MET A 76 -12.95 -14.95 -21.39
N LYS A 77 -12.37 -13.76 -21.22
CA LYS A 77 -12.63 -12.89 -20.07
C LYS A 77 -14.12 -12.53 -19.98
N ARG A 78 -14.74 -12.18 -21.11
CA ARG A 78 -16.18 -11.92 -21.17
C ARG A 78 -16.98 -13.15 -20.76
N TYR A 79 -16.68 -14.32 -21.32
CA TYR A 79 -17.39 -15.57 -21.04
C TYR A 79 -17.25 -16.02 -19.57
N CYS A 80 -16.07 -15.82 -18.97
CA CYS A 80 -15.87 -16.08 -17.54
C CYS A 80 -16.79 -15.21 -16.68
N VAL A 81 -16.93 -13.94 -17.03
CA VAL A 81 -17.76 -12.97 -16.29
C VAL A 81 -19.26 -13.22 -16.52
N THR A 82 -19.67 -13.50 -17.76
CA THR A 82 -21.09 -13.56 -18.13
C THR A 82 -21.71 -14.94 -17.98
N GLU A 83 -20.94 -16.02 -18.09
CA GLU A 83 -21.49 -17.39 -18.10
C GLU A 83 -20.93 -18.27 -16.99
N ILE A 84 -19.60 -18.33 -16.82
CA ILE A 84 -18.98 -19.33 -15.92
C ILE A 84 -19.13 -18.95 -14.45
N PHE A 85 -18.68 -17.75 -14.08
CA PHE A 85 -18.68 -17.29 -12.70
C PHE A 85 -19.84 -16.34 -12.41
N LYS A 86 -20.79 -16.21 -13.33
CA LYS A 86 -21.99 -15.39 -13.10
C LYS A 86 -22.86 -16.07 -12.06
N ILE A 87 -23.11 -15.36 -10.97
CA ILE A 87 -24.14 -15.72 -10.02
C ILE A 87 -25.40 -14.97 -10.45
N PRO A 88 -26.45 -15.66 -10.92
CA PRO A 88 -27.67 -15.00 -11.37
C PRO A 88 -28.28 -14.16 -10.24
N SER A 89 -28.82 -12.98 -10.56
CA SER A 89 -29.44 -12.09 -9.56
C SER A 89 -30.63 -12.71 -8.85
N VAL A 90 -31.28 -13.71 -9.47
CA VAL A 90 -32.37 -14.50 -8.88
C VAL A 90 -31.89 -15.48 -7.81
N VAL A 91 -30.59 -15.76 -7.74
CA VAL A 91 -30.00 -16.66 -6.75
C VAL A 91 -29.54 -15.84 -5.55
N THR A 92 -30.20 -16.01 -4.41
CA THR A 92 -29.70 -15.51 -3.13
C THR A 92 -28.76 -16.54 -2.52
N LEU A 93 -27.49 -16.18 -2.43
CA LEU A 93 -26.46 -16.97 -1.77
C LEU A 93 -26.83 -17.25 -0.30
N PRO A 94 -26.55 -18.45 0.25
CA PRO A 94 -26.87 -18.79 1.63
C PRO A 94 -26.34 -17.79 2.67
N GLU A 95 -25.17 -17.21 2.43
CA GLU A 95 -24.53 -16.19 3.25
C GLU A 95 -25.36 -14.90 3.27
N CYS A 96 -25.92 -14.53 2.11
CA CYS A 96 -26.78 -13.35 1.95
C CYS A 96 -28.19 -13.56 2.50
N ARG A 97 -28.69 -14.81 2.60
CA ARG A 97 -30.00 -15.09 3.23
C ARG A 97 -30.02 -14.68 4.70
N LYS A 98 -28.93 -14.88 5.44
CA LYS A 98 -28.81 -14.43 6.83
C LYS A 98 -28.88 -12.91 6.96
N MET A 99 -28.24 -12.18 6.04
CA MET A 99 -28.30 -10.71 5.97
C MET A 99 -29.68 -10.20 5.57
N ALA A 100 -30.36 -10.85 4.62
CA ALA A 100 -31.73 -10.48 4.22
C ALA A 100 -32.73 -10.64 5.37
N ILE A 101 -32.60 -11.70 6.17
CA ILE A 101 -33.45 -11.93 7.35
C ILE A 101 -33.19 -10.88 8.45
N ALA A 102 -31.93 -10.45 8.62
CA ALA A 102 -31.58 -9.39 9.57
C ALA A 102 -32.10 -8.01 9.12
N SER A 103 -32.00 -7.71 7.81
CA SER A 103 -32.46 -6.44 7.23
C SER A 103 -33.95 -6.18 7.42
N VAL A 104 -34.81 -7.21 7.38
CA VAL A 104 -36.26 -7.05 7.56
C VAL A 104 -36.64 -6.83 9.04
N LYS A 105 -35.84 -7.32 9.99
CA LYS A 105 -36.16 -7.24 11.43
C LYS A 105 -35.61 -5.99 12.14
N ASP A 106 -34.61 -5.31 11.59
CA ASP A 106 -33.83 -4.30 12.34
C ASP A 106 -33.64 -2.92 11.67
N ILE A 107 -34.58 -2.46 10.83
CA ILE A 107 -34.54 -1.10 10.24
C ILE A 107 -34.47 0.00 11.33
N LYS A 108 -35.05 -0.23 12.52
CA LYS A 108 -34.96 0.72 13.65
C LYS A 108 -33.62 0.71 14.38
N ASN A 109 -32.86 -0.39 14.32
CA ASN A 109 -31.55 -0.52 14.98
C ASN A 109 -30.40 -0.06 14.08
N GLN A 110 -30.56 -0.12 12.76
CA GLN A 110 -29.52 0.29 11.80
C GLN A 110 -29.23 1.79 11.86
N ALA A 111 -30.25 2.66 11.90
CA ALA A 111 -30.05 4.11 12.03
C ALA A 111 -29.35 4.50 13.36
N LYS A 112 -29.59 3.74 14.43
CA LYS A 112 -28.90 3.93 15.73
C LYS A 112 -27.43 3.50 15.62
N ALA A 113 -27.15 2.37 14.99
CA ALA A 113 -25.79 1.88 14.76
C ALA A 113 -24.98 2.83 13.86
N GLU A 114 -25.59 3.37 12.80
CA GLU A 114 -24.96 4.36 11.92
C GLU A 114 -24.64 5.67 12.67
N LYS A 115 -25.54 6.13 13.54
CA LYS A 115 -25.32 7.32 14.38
C LYS A 115 -24.21 7.09 15.42
N GLU A 116 -24.17 5.91 16.04
CA GLU A 116 -23.09 5.53 16.97
C GLU A 116 -21.74 5.39 16.24
N PHE A 117 -21.73 4.86 15.03
CA PHE A 117 -20.53 4.73 14.20
C PHE A 117 -19.98 6.11 13.80
N ALA A 118 -20.86 7.03 13.36
CA ALA A 118 -20.47 8.41 13.05
C ALA A 118 -19.90 9.15 14.27
N ALA A 119 -20.51 8.96 15.46
CA ALA A 119 -20.01 9.55 16.70
C ALA A 119 -18.62 9.00 17.09
N LYS A 120 -18.38 7.70 16.90
CA LYS A 120 -17.07 7.08 17.12
C LYS A 120 -16.02 7.59 16.14
N LEU A 121 -16.37 7.76 14.86
CA LEU A 121 -15.46 8.35 13.86
C LEU A 121 -15.06 9.79 14.22
N GLU A 122 -16.01 10.61 14.66
CA GLU A 122 -15.71 11.97 15.09
C GLU A 122 -14.82 11.99 16.33
N THR A 123 -15.06 11.08 17.27
CA THR A 123 -14.19 10.90 18.45
C THR A 123 -12.76 10.51 18.04
N ILE A 124 -12.60 9.60 17.09
CA ILE A 124 -11.29 9.21 16.55
C ILE A 124 -10.59 10.41 15.89
N ARG A 125 -11.34 11.23 15.14
CA ARG A 125 -10.81 12.45 14.51
C ARG A 125 -10.27 13.43 15.57
N LEU A 126 -11.04 13.69 16.62
CA LEU A 126 -10.63 14.56 17.73
C LEU A 126 -9.40 14.01 18.47
N LEU A 127 -9.34 12.71 18.71
CA LEU A 127 -8.18 12.06 19.33
C LEU A 127 -6.92 12.19 18.47
N ARG A 128 -7.04 12.05 17.15
CA ARG A 128 -5.91 12.25 16.22
C ARG A 128 -5.37 13.68 16.27
N ILE A 129 -6.25 14.69 16.30
CA ILE A 129 -5.86 16.10 16.47
C ILE A 129 -5.13 16.28 17.80
N LYS A 130 -5.65 15.71 18.89
CA LYS A 130 -5.03 15.81 20.22
C LYS A 130 -3.66 15.14 20.28
N ILE A 131 -3.47 14.01 19.60
CA ILE A 131 -2.17 13.34 19.47
C ILE A 131 -1.18 14.22 18.70
N ALA A 132 -1.61 14.83 17.60
CA ALA A 132 -0.75 15.73 16.82
C ALA A 132 -0.28 16.93 17.66
N GLN A 133 -1.19 17.56 18.41
CA GLN A 133 -0.83 18.66 19.30
C GLN A 133 0.18 18.23 20.36
N ARG A 134 -0.07 17.09 21.04
CA ARG A 134 0.85 16.57 22.05
C ARG A 134 2.24 16.24 21.50
N LYS A 135 2.34 15.79 20.25
CA LYS A 135 3.64 15.57 19.60
C LYS A 135 4.38 16.90 19.42
N MET A 136 3.70 17.93 18.94
CA MET A 136 4.31 19.27 18.81
C MET A 136 4.77 19.82 20.16
N ASP A 137 3.98 19.62 21.22
CA ASP A 137 4.35 20.03 22.57
C ASP A 137 5.60 19.27 23.07
N ILE A 138 5.67 17.95 22.83
CA ILE A 138 6.84 17.12 23.16
C ILE A 138 8.09 17.59 22.40
N ASP A 139 7.96 17.84 21.09
CA ASP A 139 9.08 18.30 20.26
C ASP A 139 9.58 19.68 20.75
N SER A 140 8.68 20.57 21.15
CA SER A 140 9.04 21.85 21.74
C SER A 140 9.78 21.70 23.07
N VAL A 141 9.32 20.81 23.95
CA VAL A 141 9.98 20.54 25.24
C VAL A 141 11.36 19.91 25.00
N ASN A 142 11.48 18.96 24.08
CA ASN A 142 12.75 18.34 23.73
C ASN A 142 13.75 19.35 23.17
N GLY A 143 13.30 20.29 22.34
CA GLY A 143 14.14 21.40 21.87
C GLY A 143 14.65 22.28 23.02
N ALA A 144 13.82 22.57 24.02
CA ALA A 144 14.25 23.30 25.21
C ALA A 144 15.26 22.50 26.06
N ILE A 145 15.07 21.18 26.21
CA ILE A 145 16.01 20.29 26.89
C ILE A 145 17.37 20.29 26.19
N GLU A 146 17.39 20.23 24.86
CA GLU A 146 18.64 20.24 24.09
C GLU A 146 19.44 21.54 24.29
N VAL A 147 18.75 22.68 24.28
CA VAL A 147 19.36 23.99 24.59
C VAL A 147 19.96 23.99 25.99
N LEU A 148 19.21 23.53 26.99
CA LEU A 148 19.68 23.45 28.37
C LEU A 148 20.92 22.54 28.49
N HIS A 149 20.94 21.41 27.78
CA HIS A 149 22.08 20.49 27.80
C HIS A 149 23.33 21.08 27.12
N ILE A 150 23.16 21.87 26.06
CA ILE A 150 24.26 22.63 25.44
C ILE A 150 24.81 23.68 26.43
N MET A 151 23.92 24.39 27.14
CA MET A 151 24.33 25.38 28.14
C MET A 151 25.11 24.72 29.30
N GLU A 152 24.63 23.60 29.81
CA GLU A 152 25.31 22.78 30.84
C GLU A 152 26.71 22.37 30.38
N LYS A 153 26.83 21.77 29.19
CA LYS A 153 28.13 21.34 28.63
C LYS A 153 29.09 22.49 28.40
N ASN A 154 28.60 23.68 28.01
CA ASN A 154 29.43 24.87 27.87
C ASN A 154 29.91 25.39 29.23
N GLN A 155 29.06 25.32 30.26
CA GLN A 155 29.43 25.68 31.61
C GLN A 155 30.49 24.74 32.20
N GLU A 156 30.37 23.43 31.99
CA GLU A 156 31.39 22.43 32.37
C GLU A 156 32.75 22.74 31.72
N LYS A 157 32.78 23.00 30.41
CA LYS A 157 34.01 23.37 29.69
C LYS A 157 34.67 24.64 30.24
N LEU A 158 33.89 25.65 30.62
CA LEU A 158 34.41 26.88 31.21
C LEU A 158 34.98 26.66 32.62
N VAL A 159 34.42 25.71 33.37
CA VAL A 159 34.93 25.31 34.69
C VAL A 159 36.24 24.52 34.56
N ASP A 160 36.34 23.63 33.56
CA ASP A 160 37.56 22.86 33.31
C ASP A 160 38.70 23.74 32.75
N GLN A 161 38.41 24.69 31.86
CA GLN A 161 39.41 25.66 31.39
C GLN A 161 39.97 26.56 32.51
N LYS A 162 39.19 26.84 33.56
CA LYS A 162 39.70 27.57 34.74
C LYS A 162 40.71 26.75 35.56
N LYS A 163 40.74 25.43 35.46
CA LYS A 163 41.72 24.57 36.15
C LYS A 163 43.06 24.47 35.41
N GLU A 164 43.11 24.76 34.11
CA GLU A 164 44.31 24.67 33.28
C GLU A 164 45.02 26.01 33.04
N VAL A 165 44.72 27.06 33.80
CA VAL A 165 45.52 28.29 33.75
C VAL A 165 46.86 28.03 34.44
N PRO A 166 48.02 28.10 33.75
CA PRO A 166 49.31 27.97 34.41
C PRO A 166 49.47 29.14 35.39
N MET A 167 49.88 28.87 36.63
CA MET A 167 50.30 29.94 37.53
C MET A 167 51.38 30.77 36.83
N SER A 168 51.08 32.04 36.59
CA SER A 168 52.00 33.00 35.99
C SER A 168 53.32 32.99 36.77
N PRO A 169 54.49 32.93 36.09
CA PRO A 169 55.77 32.85 36.78
C PRO A 169 56.04 34.11 37.59
N ASN A 170 56.47 33.89 38.83
CA ASN A 170 57.02 34.89 39.75
C ASN A 170 57.85 35.96 39.02
N ARG A 171 57.45 37.24 39.15
CA ARG A 171 58.39 38.35 38.98
C ARG A 171 59.19 38.51 40.27
N LEU A 172 60.40 37.96 40.28
CA LEU A 172 61.43 38.27 41.26
C LEU A 172 62.09 39.62 40.93
N MET A 173 62.17 40.48 41.97
CA MET A 173 63.23 41.47 42.29
C MET A 173 63.35 42.72 41.38
N SER A 174 63.78 43.93 41.78
CA SER A 174 64.34 44.59 42.98
C SER A 174 64.45 46.12 42.64
N PRO A 175 64.83 47.13 43.49
CA PRO A 175 66.01 47.11 44.38
C PRO A 175 65.98 47.98 45.68
N VAL A 176 66.88 47.66 46.62
CA VAL A 176 67.77 48.64 47.29
C VAL A 176 69.15 48.01 47.35
#